data_AF-A0A7V9JSM0-F1
#
_entry.id   AF-A0A7V9JSM0-F1
#
_cell.length_a   1.000
_cell.length_b   1.000
_cell.length_c   1.000
_cell.angle_alpha   90.00
_cell.angle_beta   90.00
_cell.angle_gamma   90.00
#
_symmetry.space_group_name_H-M   'P 1'
#
loop_
_entity.id
_entity.type
_entity.pdbx_description
1 polymer ?
#
loop_
_entity_poly.entity_id
_entity_poly.type
_entity_poly.pdbx_seq_one_letter_code
_entity_poly.pdbx_strand_id
1 'polypeptide(L)'
;MSSWQVLPTTAIFGERFTSITYRGLVIDPGPVFARDAVIRSAVANAVQPGAIALTHFHEEHIGNAAHLARQLGIPVYGTAVTLAEVAHPQELSVGRSMLMGQPGSGEGIDARILDEELVVLGTRLTVIPAPGHCDGHVAFYDAERKLLIAGDSFLHQIFTAPNQDATNSAWIETLRRFSGLEVLTMVGAHGCVYSLDPTIERRAFVVRREDPNRLIRDKLAFLEWAAATVAEGERRGLPYSVIEACLFPWERSWSWMTWFHDESFRLLTCGEFSRTHFVRSLSASPERVPPRFSLLTAIAERAPRHWAALMRIHVLAAHPFKVLVIAMSIAASLAVLLGAAESAGIDAYDGIDHAVEAVPTLVRSGAVLPLAIAMAVLTAWWAVVGGAITRRMALDILGQPQETFATSMRQCCRWPLAVPSLLATGCFLLILSARAWPWLLIPVLPIWLYAGFLYGAMTIESHGLRRAFAETNRRLRQWRRLLSLQAFFLVGFAVSTGMVYALAATWIGIAWLALRDIPTAAAAVALPAAVFALGYTTANLKSLQLHLYASALDEA
;
A
#
# COMPACT_ATOMS: atom_id res chain seq x y z
N MET A 1 18.10 8.07 11.87
CA MET A 1 17.05 7.21 11.27
C MET A 1 15.69 7.93 11.10
N SER A 2 15.51 9.16 11.61
CA SER A 2 14.21 9.84 11.72
C SER A 2 13.70 10.55 10.46
N SER A 3 14.56 11.06 9.57
CA SER A 3 14.10 11.81 8.37
C SER A 3 13.42 10.94 7.31
N TRP A 4 13.81 9.66 7.21
CA TRP A 4 13.26 8.71 6.24
C TRP A 4 11.88 8.16 6.61
N GLN A 5 11.42 8.27 7.86
CA GLN A 5 10.08 7.79 8.26
C GLN A 5 9.01 8.89 8.10
N VAL A 6 9.39 10.16 8.24
CA VAL A 6 8.48 11.30 8.03
C VAL A 6 8.04 11.42 6.57
N LEU A 7 8.95 11.16 5.62
CA LEU A 7 8.69 11.28 4.18
C LEU A 7 7.63 10.28 3.67
N PRO A 8 7.73 8.95 3.92
CA PRO A 8 6.71 7.98 3.57
C PRO A 8 5.37 8.29 4.22
N THR A 9 5.34 8.57 5.51
CA THR A 9 4.07 8.79 6.22
C THR A 9 3.35 10.05 5.71
N THR A 10 4.09 11.14 5.45
CA THR A 10 3.52 12.36 4.83
C THR A 10 3.12 12.11 3.37
N ALA A 11 3.88 11.33 2.62
CA ALA A 11 3.59 11.03 1.22
C ALA A 11 2.43 10.02 1.04
N ILE A 12 2.23 9.10 1.99
CA ILE A 12 1.21 8.05 1.96
C ILE A 12 -0.13 8.57 2.48
N PHE A 13 -0.14 9.23 3.64
CA PHE A 13 -1.38 9.69 4.26
C PHE A 13 -1.75 11.13 3.87
N GLY A 14 -0.77 11.96 3.50
CA GLY A 14 -1.01 13.40 3.32
C GLY A 14 -1.31 14.13 4.64
N GLU A 15 -1.15 13.43 5.78
CA GLU A 15 -1.50 13.91 7.10
C GLU A 15 -0.27 14.23 7.96
N ARG A 16 -0.46 15.05 8.99
CA ARG A 16 0.60 15.52 9.89
C ARG A 16 0.23 15.13 11.31
N PHE A 17 1.02 14.32 11.97
CA PHE A 17 0.82 14.07 13.40
C PHE A 17 1.32 15.26 14.22
N THR A 18 0.67 15.53 15.35
CA THR A 18 0.94 16.71 16.18
C THR A 18 1.07 16.31 17.64
N SER A 19 1.92 17.05 18.34
CA SER A 19 1.95 17.12 19.79
C SER A 19 1.68 18.55 20.24
N ILE A 20 0.83 18.71 21.24
CA ILE A 20 0.37 20.02 21.71
C ILE A 20 1.09 20.33 23.02
N THR A 21 1.68 21.52 23.13
CA THR A 21 2.11 22.05 24.42
C THR A 21 1.18 23.17 24.84
N TYR A 22 0.54 23.02 25.99
CA TYR A 22 -0.44 23.95 26.49
C TYR A 22 -0.22 24.25 27.97
N ARG A 23 0.35 25.43 28.26
CA ARG A 23 0.48 25.99 29.62
C ARG A 23 1.02 24.99 30.66
N GLY A 24 2.10 24.29 30.33
CA GLY A 24 2.73 23.29 31.20
C GLY A 24 2.19 21.86 31.05
N LEU A 25 1.28 21.61 30.11
CA LEU A 25 0.87 20.27 29.69
C LEU A 25 1.48 19.92 28.34
N VAL A 26 1.88 18.66 28.17
CA VAL A 26 2.07 18.05 26.85
C VAL A 26 0.87 17.16 26.58
N ILE A 27 0.09 17.49 25.56
CA ILE A 27 -1.09 16.74 25.15
C ILE A 27 -0.76 15.96 23.88
N ASP A 28 -1.02 14.65 23.90
CA ASP A 28 -0.75 13.69 22.83
C ASP A 28 0.68 13.81 22.28
N PRO A 29 1.69 13.22 22.95
CA PRO A 29 3.11 13.36 22.59
C PRO A 29 3.54 12.69 21.27
N GLY A 30 2.63 12.49 20.31
CA GLY A 30 2.94 12.15 18.94
C GLY A 30 3.44 10.71 18.72
N PRO A 31 3.64 10.30 17.45
CA PRO A 31 4.17 9.01 17.08
C PRO A 31 5.66 8.88 17.40
N VAL A 32 6.15 7.65 17.52
CA VAL A 32 7.52 7.35 17.96
C VAL A 32 8.60 7.98 17.08
N PHE A 33 8.39 8.07 15.76
CA PHE A 33 9.38 8.68 14.86
C PHE A 33 9.57 10.19 15.11
N ALA A 34 8.60 10.86 15.77
CA ALA A 34 8.64 12.28 16.08
C ALA A 34 9.34 12.59 17.42
N ARG A 35 9.84 11.57 18.13
CA ARG A 35 10.39 11.67 19.49
C ARG A 35 11.31 12.87 19.71
N ASP A 36 12.34 13.01 18.88
CA ASP A 36 13.33 14.07 19.07
C ASP A 36 12.69 15.47 18.91
N ALA A 37 11.70 15.62 18.02
CA ALA A 37 10.98 16.88 17.83
C ALA A 37 10.07 17.18 19.03
N VAL A 38 9.38 16.15 19.55
CA VAL A 38 8.52 16.26 20.73
C VAL A 38 9.33 16.65 21.97
N ILE A 39 10.45 15.98 22.23
CA ILE A 39 11.35 16.30 23.35
C ILE A 39 11.90 17.72 23.21
N ARG A 40 12.40 18.10 22.02
CA ARG A 40 12.91 19.46 21.80
C ARG A 40 11.83 20.50 22.03
N SER A 41 10.62 20.27 21.53
CA SER A 41 9.48 21.16 21.76
C SER A 41 9.20 21.29 23.26
N ALA A 42 9.03 20.16 23.96
CA ALA A 42 8.73 20.12 25.39
C ALA A 42 9.77 20.88 26.23
N VAL A 43 11.06 20.70 25.95
CA VAL A 43 12.16 21.32 26.70
C VAL A 43 12.39 22.79 26.34
N ALA A 44 12.17 23.18 25.07
CA ALA A 44 12.40 24.55 24.60
C ALA A 44 11.31 25.55 25.01
N ASN A 45 10.18 25.06 25.56
CA ASN A 45 9.11 25.92 26.03
C ASN A 45 9.54 26.72 27.28
N ALA A 46 9.08 27.97 27.37
CA ALA A 46 9.36 28.83 28.52
C ALA A 46 8.78 28.28 29.83
N VAL A 47 7.72 27.48 29.75
CA VAL A 47 7.13 26.75 30.87
C VAL A 47 7.51 25.28 30.74
N GLN A 48 8.24 24.76 31.73
CA GLN A 48 8.57 23.35 31.79
C GLN A 48 7.28 22.52 31.99
N PRO A 49 7.09 21.42 31.24
CA PRO A 49 5.94 20.55 31.41
C PRO A 49 5.85 19.99 32.84
N GLY A 50 4.66 20.05 33.44
CA GLY A 50 4.34 19.43 34.73
C GLY A 50 3.61 18.09 34.60
N ALA A 51 3.01 17.80 33.44
CA ALA A 51 2.35 16.53 33.17
C ALA A 51 2.16 16.29 31.67
N ILE A 52 1.91 15.02 31.32
CA ILE A 52 1.42 14.60 30.01
C ILE A 52 -0.07 14.27 30.15
N ALA A 53 -0.91 14.67 29.21
CA ALA A 53 -2.31 14.28 29.15
C ALA A 53 -2.63 13.66 27.78
N LEU A 54 -3.39 12.58 27.78
CA LEU A 54 -3.69 11.81 26.57
C LEU A 54 -5.18 11.90 26.26
N THR A 55 -5.51 12.20 25.02
CA THR A 55 -6.90 12.17 24.55
C THR A 55 -7.39 10.74 24.38
N HIS A 56 -6.55 9.84 23.86
CA HIS A 56 -6.88 8.43 23.63
C HIS A 56 -5.63 7.56 23.36
N PHE A 57 -5.84 6.28 23.05
CA PHE A 57 -4.81 5.24 23.06
C PHE A 57 -4.10 4.95 21.74
N HIS A 58 -4.49 5.57 20.62
CA HIS A 58 -3.85 5.27 19.35
C HIS A 58 -2.38 5.70 19.31
N GLU A 59 -1.55 4.96 18.58
CA GLU A 59 -0.09 5.00 18.66
C GLU A 59 0.52 6.34 18.27
N GLU A 60 -0.15 7.08 17.40
CA GLU A 60 0.24 8.42 16.96
C GLU A 60 -0.01 9.50 18.02
N HIS A 61 -0.74 9.17 19.09
CA HIS A 61 -0.97 10.06 20.23
C HIS A 61 -0.13 9.63 21.43
N ILE A 62 -0.10 8.34 21.76
CA ILE A 62 0.61 7.83 22.95
C ILE A 62 2.09 7.52 22.72
N GLY A 63 2.55 7.52 21.46
CA GLY A 63 3.83 6.91 21.05
C GLY A 63 5.05 7.34 21.86
N ASN A 64 5.11 8.58 22.33
CA ASN A 64 6.21 9.08 23.17
C ASN A 64 5.85 9.33 24.64
N ALA A 65 4.64 8.99 25.11
CA ALA A 65 4.18 9.29 26.47
C ALA A 65 5.08 8.67 27.54
N ALA A 66 5.31 7.36 27.48
CA ALA A 66 6.16 6.65 28.42
C ALA A 66 7.61 7.16 28.42
N HIS A 67 8.14 7.47 27.23
CA HIS A 67 9.51 7.95 27.10
C HIS A 67 9.68 9.35 27.71
N LEU A 68 8.77 10.26 27.37
CA LEU A 68 8.80 11.64 27.87
C LEU A 68 8.55 11.71 29.38
N ALA A 69 7.64 10.89 29.89
CA ALA A 69 7.36 10.78 31.33
C ALA A 69 8.60 10.38 32.14
N ARG A 70 9.33 9.35 31.68
CA ARG A 70 10.57 8.90 32.32
C ARG A 70 11.67 9.96 32.25
N GLN A 71 11.80 10.62 31.11
CA GLN A 71 12.85 11.61 30.89
C GLN A 71 12.65 12.87 31.74
N LEU A 72 11.40 13.34 31.89
CA LEU A 72 11.07 14.55 32.62
C LEU A 72 10.65 14.31 34.07
N GLY A 73 10.37 13.06 34.45
CA GLY A 73 9.89 12.71 35.80
C GLY A 73 8.49 13.25 36.10
N ILE A 74 7.60 13.27 35.09
CA ILE A 74 6.25 13.85 35.19
C ILE A 74 5.16 12.78 35.01
N PRO A 75 3.98 12.96 35.64
CA PRO A 75 2.87 12.02 35.51
C PRO A 75 2.22 12.03 34.11
N VAL A 76 1.62 10.89 33.76
CA VAL A 76 0.78 10.72 32.56
C VAL A 76 -0.67 10.57 32.98
N TYR A 77 -1.52 11.45 32.47
CA TYR A 77 -2.96 11.42 32.66
C TYR A 77 -3.65 10.81 31.44
N GLY A 78 -4.61 9.92 31.68
CA GLY A 78 -5.44 9.31 30.63
C GLY A 78 -6.64 8.59 31.24
N THR A 79 -7.54 8.10 30.39
CA THR A 79 -8.59 7.17 30.85
C THR A 79 -7.99 5.81 31.18
N ALA A 80 -8.74 4.97 31.92
CA ALA A 80 -8.25 3.63 32.29
C ALA A 80 -7.85 2.78 31.07
N VAL A 81 -8.64 2.86 29.98
CA VAL A 81 -8.34 2.17 28.71
C VAL A 81 -7.04 2.70 28.10
N THR A 82 -6.90 4.03 28.01
CA THR A 82 -5.70 4.66 27.47
C THR A 82 -4.44 4.35 28.28
N LEU A 83 -4.53 4.38 29.60
CA LEU A 83 -3.38 4.07 30.45
C LEU A 83 -2.98 2.59 30.41
N ALA A 84 -3.94 1.68 30.20
CA ALA A 84 -3.64 0.27 29.99
C ALA A 84 -2.79 0.07 28.72
N GLU A 85 -3.15 0.73 27.61
CA GLU A 85 -2.37 0.72 26.36
C GLU A 85 -1.03 1.44 26.49
N VAL A 86 -0.92 2.48 27.33
CA VAL A 86 0.40 3.08 27.61
C VAL A 86 1.30 2.11 28.39
N ALA A 87 0.75 1.43 29.40
CA ALA A 87 1.51 0.47 30.20
C ALA A 87 1.96 -0.74 29.37
N HIS A 88 1.04 -1.30 28.58
CA HIS A 88 1.23 -2.48 27.77
C HIS A 88 0.74 -2.25 26.33
N PRO A 89 1.49 -1.51 25.50
CA PRO A 89 1.06 -1.20 24.14
C PRO A 89 0.86 -2.46 23.32
N GLN A 90 -0.25 -2.54 22.59
CA GLN A 90 -0.47 -3.61 21.62
C GLN A 90 0.67 -3.71 20.59
N GLU A 91 1.02 -4.94 20.20
CA GLU A 91 1.97 -5.18 19.12
C GLU A 91 1.36 -4.75 17.78
N LEU A 92 1.97 -3.73 17.16
CA LEU A 92 1.54 -3.23 15.86
C LEU A 92 1.96 -4.20 14.75
N SER A 93 1.14 -4.27 13.69
CA SER A 93 1.53 -4.97 12.46
C SER A 93 2.83 -4.38 11.88
N VAL A 94 3.59 -5.17 11.12
CA VAL A 94 4.86 -4.71 10.52
C VAL A 94 4.70 -3.40 9.75
N GLY A 95 3.60 -3.24 9.00
CA GLY A 95 3.29 -2.01 8.26
C GLY A 95 3.03 -0.82 9.18
N ARG A 96 2.16 -0.96 10.18
CA ARG A 96 1.87 0.10 11.17
C ARG A 96 3.11 0.47 11.97
N SER A 97 3.89 -0.51 12.40
CA SER A 97 5.15 -0.32 13.12
C SER A 97 6.21 0.40 12.27
N MET A 98 6.30 0.14 10.97
CA MET A 98 7.20 0.89 10.08
C MET A 98 6.78 2.35 9.89
N LEU A 99 5.46 2.62 9.83
CA LEU A 99 4.89 3.95 9.56
C LEU A 99 4.82 4.85 10.79
N MET A 100 4.38 4.30 11.93
CA MET A 100 4.12 5.04 13.18
C MET A 100 5.21 4.80 14.24
N GLY A 101 5.89 3.66 14.15
CA GLY A 101 6.81 3.16 15.18
C GLY A 101 6.06 2.49 16.34
N GLN A 102 6.62 1.40 16.86
CA GLN A 102 6.07 0.69 18.01
C GLN A 102 6.24 1.51 19.30
N PRO A 103 5.15 1.90 20.00
CA PRO A 103 5.25 2.52 21.31
C PRO A 103 5.99 1.59 22.29
N GLY A 104 6.87 2.16 23.11
CA GLY A 104 7.55 1.41 24.17
C GLY A 104 6.66 1.27 25.39
N SER A 105 6.79 0.17 26.13
CA SER A 105 6.02 -0.04 27.37
C SER A 105 6.24 1.11 28.36
N GLY A 106 5.12 1.57 28.93
CA GLY A 106 5.03 2.53 30.03
C GLY A 106 4.93 1.89 31.41
N GLU A 107 5.25 0.61 31.56
CA GLU A 107 5.27 -0.02 32.88
C GLU A 107 6.18 0.77 33.84
N GLY A 108 5.67 1.01 35.05
CA GLY A 108 6.36 1.77 36.11
C GLY A 108 6.33 3.29 36.01
N ILE A 109 5.64 3.89 35.03
CA ILE A 109 5.42 5.36 35.03
C ILE A 109 4.35 5.77 36.07
N ASP A 110 4.39 7.03 36.52
CA ASP A 110 3.31 7.62 37.32
C ASP A 110 2.08 7.87 36.43
N ALA A 111 1.20 6.88 36.35
CA ALA A 111 -0.04 6.91 35.57
C ALA A 111 -1.23 7.30 36.46
N ARG A 112 -1.99 8.33 36.05
CA ARG A 112 -3.11 8.88 36.82
C ARG A 112 -4.37 8.94 35.98
N ILE A 113 -5.45 8.37 36.50
CA ILE A 113 -6.75 8.39 35.81
C ILE A 113 -7.27 9.83 35.77
N LEU A 114 -7.80 10.24 34.62
CA LEU A 114 -8.46 11.54 34.47
C LEU A 114 -9.79 11.59 35.24
N ASP A 115 -9.97 12.65 36.02
CA ASP A 115 -11.26 13.06 36.59
C ASP A 115 -12.01 13.99 35.61
N GLU A 116 -13.15 14.55 36.03
CA GLU A 116 -13.92 15.54 35.24
C GLU A 116 -13.16 16.85 34.98
N GLU A 117 -12.14 17.14 35.78
CA GLU A 117 -11.25 18.28 35.61
C GLU A 117 -9.78 17.87 35.75
N LEU A 118 -8.93 18.41 34.89
CA LEU A 118 -7.48 18.29 34.97
C LEU A 118 -6.89 19.63 35.40
N VAL A 119 -6.19 19.64 36.54
CA VAL A 119 -5.51 20.82 37.07
C VAL A 119 -4.01 20.58 37.15
N VAL A 120 -3.23 21.32 36.36
CA VAL A 120 -1.77 21.22 36.30
C VAL A 120 -1.15 22.61 36.23
N LEU A 121 -0.26 22.94 37.18
CA LEU A 121 0.46 24.21 37.23
C LEU A 121 -0.44 25.46 37.11
N GLY A 122 -1.64 25.40 37.71
CA GLY A 122 -2.64 26.48 37.66
C GLY A 122 -3.47 26.52 36.36
N THR A 123 -3.17 25.68 35.38
CA THR A 123 -4.02 25.44 34.20
C THR A 123 -5.14 24.49 34.58
N ARG A 124 -6.39 24.84 34.28
CA ARG A 124 -7.59 24.04 34.53
C ARG A 124 -8.25 23.71 33.20
N LEU A 125 -8.46 22.42 32.95
CA LEU A 125 -9.14 21.90 31.77
C LEU A 125 -10.32 21.04 32.21
N THR A 126 -11.49 21.30 31.66
CA THR A 126 -12.61 20.36 31.76
C THR A 126 -12.33 19.16 30.87
N VAL A 127 -12.48 17.96 31.41
CA VAL A 127 -12.33 16.70 30.67
C VAL A 127 -13.71 16.27 30.19
N ILE A 128 -13.90 16.22 28.88
CA ILE A 128 -15.17 15.89 28.25
C ILE A 128 -15.07 14.48 27.66
N PRO A 129 -15.86 13.51 28.13
CA PRO A 129 -15.97 12.21 27.48
C PRO A 129 -16.38 12.36 26.02
N ALA A 130 -15.56 11.83 25.12
CA ALA A 130 -15.70 12.02 23.68
C ALA A 130 -15.66 10.67 22.93
N PRO A 131 -16.54 9.70 23.29
CA PRO A 131 -16.54 8.38 22.65
C PRO A 131 -16.88 8.47 21.16
N GLY A 132 -16.55 7.41 20.43
CA GLY A 132 -16.95 7.20 19.05
C GLY A 132 -15.80 7.15 18.06
N HIS A 133 -14.68 7.84 18.31
CA HIS A 133 -13.45 7.59 17.56
C HIS A 133 -12.80 6.26 18.00
N CYS A 134 -12.68 6.07 19.31
CA CYS A 134 -12.31 4.83 19.97
C CYS A 134 -12.80 4.85 21.42
N ASP A 135 -12.67 3.73 22.12
CA ASP A 135 -13.05 3.61 23.53
C ASP A 135 -12.12 4.42 24.44
N GLY A 136 -12.69 5.06 25.46
CA GLY A 136 -11.91 5.86 26.41
C GLY A 136 -11.36 7.17 25.85
N HIS A 137 -11.84 7.63 24.69
CA HIS A 137 -11.48 8.94 24.12
C HIS A 137 -12.07 10.10 24.94
N VAL A 138 -11.26 11.13 25.16
CA VAL A 138 -11.64 12.38 25.82
C VAL A 138 -11.16 13.61 25.04
N ALA A 139 -11.86 14.72 25.24
CA ALA A 139 -11.43 16.04 24.81
C ALA A 139 -11.15 16.93 26.03
N PHE A 140 -10.29 17.93 25.85
CA PHE A 140 -9.98 18.91 26.89
C PHE A 140 -10.53 20.28 26.51
N TYR A 141 -11.22 20.95 27.43
CA TYR A 141 -11.80 22.26 27.20
C TYR A 141 -11.32 23.28 28.22
N ASP A 142 -10.78 24.39 27.74
CA ASP A 142 -10.48 25.59 28.56
C ASP A 142 -11.60 26.61 28.33
N ALA A 143 -12.51 26.70 29.30
CA ALA A 143 -13.66 27.60 29.24
C ALA A 143 -13.27 29.09 29.29
N GLU A 144 -12.17 29.44 29.97
CA GLU A 144 -11.69 30.82 30.06
C GLU A 144 -11.23 31.33 28.69
N ARG A 145 -10.56 30.45 27.93
CA ARG A 145 -9.99 30.77 26.61
C ARG A 145 -10.85 30.29 25.44
N LYS A 146 -11.98 29.64 25.71
CA LYS A 146 -12.87 29.06 24.68
C LYS A 146 -12.09 28.15 23.74
N LEU A 147 -11.17 27.37 24.30
CA LEU A 147 -10.27 26.47 23.57
C LEU A 147 -10.71 25.02 23.75
N LEU A 148 -11.02 24.35 22.64
CA LEU A 148 -11.32 22.92 22.62
C LEU A 148 -10.16 22.15 21.98
N ILE A 149 -9.56 21.23 22.73
CA ILE A 149 -8.62 20.23 22.21
C ILE A 149 -9.42 18.95 22.02
N ALA A 150 -9.87 18.74 20.79
CA ALA A 150 -10.86 17.71 20.47
C ALA A 150 -10.23 16.32 20.26
N GLY A 151 -8.89 16.23 20.17
CA GLY A 151 -8.21 15.03 19.67
C GLY A 151 -8.84 14.57 18.35
N ASP A 152 -8.96 13.26 18.19
CA ASP A 152 -9.54 12.68 16.97
C ASP A 152 -11.07 12.65 16.92
N SER A 153 -11.73 13.13 17.98
CA SER A 153 -13.18 13.41 17.95
C SER A 153 -13.55 14.56 17.02
N PHE A 154 -12.59 15.35 16.52
CA PHE A 154 -12.82 16.28 15.40
C PHE A 154 -11.72 16.23 14.33
N LEU A 155 -11.95 15.45 13.28
CA LEU A 155 -11.24 15.53 12.00
C LEU A 155 -11.94 16.49 11.02
N HIS A 156 -11.17 17.28 10.26
CA HIS A 156 -11.69 18.23 9.24
C HIS A 156 -12.53 17.54 8.18
N GLN A 157 -12.02 16.41 7.70
CA GLN A 157 -12.61 15.65 6.63
C GLN A 157 -13.66 14.73 7.24
N ILE A 158 -14.72 14.47 6.48
CA ILE A 158 -15.59 13.36 6.78
C ILE A 158 -14.74 12.12 6.66
N PHE A 159 -14.48 11.45 7.78
CA PHE A 159 -13.73 10.21 7.78
C PHE A 159 -14.66 9.11 7.26
N THR A 160 -14.66 8.93 5.94
CA THR A 160 -15.52 7.97 5.25
C THR A 160 -15.10 6.53 5.51
N ALA A 161 -14.10 6.30 6.35
CA ALA A 161 -13.35 5.07 6.49
C ALA A 161 -12.80 4.93 7.92
N PRO A 162 -13.66 4.96 8.95
CA PRO A 162 -13.22 4.91 10.33
C PRO A 162 -12.61 3.56 10.72
N ASN A 163 -11.72 3.60 11.71
CA ASN A 163 -11.16 2.39 12.32
C ASN A 163 -12.28 1.48 12.85
N GLN A 164 -11.97 0.19 13.05
CA GLN A 164 -12.96 -0.80 13.44
C GLN A 164 -13.58 -0.55 14.83
N ASP A 165 -12.84 0.11 15.71
CA ASP A 165 -13.24 0.52 17.06
C ASP A 165 -14.09 1.79 17.08
N ALA A 166 -14.25 2.47 15.93
CA ALA A 166 -15.07 3.66 15.85
C ALA A 166 -16.57 3.33 15.86
N THR A 167 -17.31 4.10 16.65
CA THR A 167 -18.76 4.02 16.80
C THR A 167 -19.37 5.38 16.48
N ASN A 168 -19.81 5.57 15.23
CA ASN A 168 -20.33 6.88 14.78
C ASN A 168 -21.61 7.31 15.52
N SER A 169 -22.41 6.38 16.05
CA SER A 169 -23.55 6.74 16.91
C SER A 169 -23.12 7.41 18.22
N ALA A 170 -22.04 6.93 18.84
CA ALA A 170 -21.42 7.58 20.00
C ALA A 170 -20.73 8.89 19.61
N TRP A 171 -20.15 8.95 18.41
CA TRP A 171 -19.52 10.16 17.88
C TRP A 171 -20.54 11.29 17.66
N ILE A 172 -21.75 10.97 17.17
CA ILE A 172 -22.85 11.94 17.07
C ILE A 172 -23.14 12.57 18.44
N GLU A 173 -23.19 11.76 19.50
CA GLU A 173 -23.43 12.26 20.86
C GLU A 173 -22.27 13.15 21.34
N THR A 174 -21.02 12.78 21.06
CA THR A 174 -19.84 13.63 21.30
C THR A 174 -19.95 14.99 20.60
N LEU A 175 -20.33 15.01 19.32
CA LEU A 175 -20.49 16.26 18.58
C LEU A 175 -21.67 17.09 19.09
N ARG A 176 -22.75 16.47 19.59
CA ARG A 176 -23.85 17.18 20.27
C ARG A 176 -23.34 17.89 21.52
N ARG A 177 -22.53 17.23 22.34
CA ARG A 177 -21.89 17.88 23.51
C ARG A 177 -21.02 19.06 23.09
N PHE A 178 -20.17 18.87 22.08
CA PHE A 178 -19.33 19.95 21.57
C PHE A 178 -20.14 21.12 21.01
N SER A 179 -21.31 20.86 20.41
CA SER A 179 -22.17 21.92 19.87
C SER A 179 -22.77 22.84 20.93
N GLY A 180 -22.78 22.41 22.20
CA GLY A 180 -23.20 23.21 23.35
C GLY A 180 -22.07 24.05 23.98
N LEU A 181 -20.82 23.91 23.52
CA LEU A 181 -19.69 24.70 24.01
C LEU A 181 -19.56 26.01 23.25
N GLU A 182 -18.99 27.03 23.89
CA GLU A 182 -18.60 28.25 23.21
C GLU A 182 -17.12 28.15 22.79
N VAL A 183 -16.87 27.74 21.54
CA VAL A 183 -15.49 27.49 21.07
C VAL A 183 -15.00 28.59 20.14
N LEU A 184 -13.95 29.33 20.55
CA LEU A 184 -13.27 30.32 19.71
C LEU A 184 -12.12 29.69 18.92
N THR A 185 -11.41 28.75 19.55
CA THR A 185 -10.30 28.00 18.95
C THR A 185 -10.50 26.52 19.21
N MET A 186 -10.38 25.70 18.16
CA MET A 186 -10.40 24.25 18.27
C MET A 186 -9.11 23.68 17.68
N VAL A 187 -8.42 22.85 18.44
CA VAL A 187 -7.36 21.98 17.96
C VAL A 187 -7.99 20.62 17.68
N GLY A 188 -8.18 20.32 16.40
CA GLY A 188 -8.68 19.03 15.95
C GLY A 188 -7.55 18.02 15.75
N ALA A 189 -7.93 16.86 15.21
CA ALA A 189 -7.03 15.78 14.86
C ALA A 189 -5.83 16.28 14.03
N HIS A 190 -4.69 15.66 14.26
CA HIS A 190 -3.50 15.83 13.42
C HIS A 190 -3.06 17.32 13.32
N GLY A 191 -3.37 18.10 14.37
CA GLY A 191 -2.90 19.47 14.57
C GLY A 191 -3.55 20.55 13.72
N CYS A 192 -4.70 20.28 13.09
CA CYS A 192 -5.47 21.33 12.45
C CYS A 192 -6.07 22.27 13.52
N VAL A 193 -5.70 23.55 13.46
CA VAL A 193 -6.22 24.59 14.36
C VAL A 193 -7.27 25.40 13.61
N TYR A 194 -8.51 25.35 14.08
CA TYR A 194 -9.61 26.18 13.61
C TYR A 194 -9.78 27.33 14.58
N SER A 195 -9.65 28.56 14.11
CA SER A 195 -9.77 29.70 15.00
C SER A 195 -10.19 30.97 14.29
N LEU A 196 -11.14 31.66 14.91
CA LEU A 196 -11.48 33.04 14.57
C LEU A 196 -10.63 34.06 15.35
N ASP A 197 -9.80 33.63 16.29
CA ASP A 197 -8.95 34.51 17.09
C ASP A 197 -7.83 35.11 16.22
N PRO A 198 -7.86 36.42 15.92
CA PRO A 198 -6.87 37.05 15.05
C PRO A 198 -5.45 37.01 15.64
N THR A 199 -5.30 36.79 16.95
CA THR A 199 -3.99 36.75 17.63
C THR A 199 -3.20 35.48 17.32
N ILE A 200 -3.86 34.39 16.91
CA ILE A 200 -3.19 33.16 16.50
C ILE A 200 -2.49 33.38 15.15
N GLU A 201 -1.18 33.17 15.09
CA GLU A 201 -0.40 33.33 13.86
C GLU A 201 -0.94 32.41 12.74
N ARG A 202 -1.17 32.96 11.54
CA ARG A 202 -1.60 32.15 10.41
C ARG A 202 -0.42 31.32 9.90
N ARG A 203 -0.42 30.03 10.22
CA ARG A 203 0.52 29.06 9.65
C ARG A 203 -0.15 28.24 8.57
N ALA A 204 0.40 28.30 7.36
CA ALA A 204 -0.13 27.57 6.21
C ALA A 204 -0.31 26.08 6.54
N PHE A 205 -1.47 25.54 6.18
CA PHE A 205 -1.85 24.14 6.40
C PHE A 205 -1.99 23.70 7.87
N VAL A 206 -1.77 24.58 8.85
CA VAL A 206 -1.96 24.31 10.29
C VAL A 206 -3.15 25.09 10.81
N VAL A 207 -3.18 26.41 10.58
CA VAL A 207 -4.22 27.30 11.09
C VAL A 207 -5.20 27.66 9.99
N ARG A 208 -6.48 27.38 10.24
CA ARG A 208 -7.63 27.64 9.37
C ARG A 208 -8.54 28.69 10.01
N ARG A 209 -8.89 29.71 9.24
CA ARG A 209 -9.77 30.82 9.66
C ARG A 209 -11.23 30.44 9.45
N GLU A 210 -11.66 29.47 10.23
CA GLU A 210 -13.00 28.90 10.16
C GLU A 210 -13.59 28.84 11.57
N ASP A 211 -14.91 29.05 11.67
CA ASP A 211 -15.65 29.03 12.93
C ASP A 211 -15.76 27.58 13.46
N PRO A 212 -15.14 27.25 14.61
CA PRO A 212 -15.21 25.90 15.17
C PRO A 212 -16.63 25.43 15.46
N ASN A 213 -17.51 26.29 15.98
CA ASN A 213 -18.88 25.90 16.31
C ASN A 213 -19.70 25.61 15.05
N ARG A 214 -19.48 26.37 13.97
CA ARG A 214 -20.08 26.06 12.66
C ARG A 214 -19.60 24.71 12.15
N LEU A 215 -18.30 24.45 12.20
CA LEU A 215 -17.71 23.19 11.76
C LEU A 215 -18.23 21.97 12.54
N ILE A 216 -18.38 22.10 13.86
CA ILE A 216 -18.99 21.05 14.71
C ILE A 216 -20.44 20.80 14.29
N ARG A 217 -21.25 21.86 14.10
CA ARG A 217 -22.64 21.74 13.65
C ARG A 217 -22.76 21.09 12.28
N ASP A 218 -21.94 21.50 11.32
CA ASP A 218 -21.95 20.97 9.96
C ASP A 218 -21.60 19.47 9.96
N LYS A 219 -20.60 19.07 10.75
CA LYS A 219 -20.20 17.67 10.90
C LYS A 219 -21.27 16.83 11.61
N LEU A 220 -21.89 17.37 12.67
CA LEU A 220 -23.00 16.73 13.37
C LEU A 220 -24.17 16.49 12.41
N ALA A 221 -24.59 17.53 11.67
CA ALA A 221 -25.68 17.42 10.71
C ALA A 221 -25.41 16.37 9.63
N PHE A 222 -24.16 16.27 9.16
CA PHE A 222 -23.75 15.23 8.23
C PHE A 222 -23.89 13.83 8.84
N LEU A 223 -23.37 13.59 10.06
CA LEU A 223 -23.45 12.26 10.68
C LEU A 223 -24.89 11.87 11.02
N GLU A 224 -25.73 12.82 11.45
CA GLU A 224 -27.16 12.57 11.70
C GLU A 224 -27.90 12.23 10.41
N TRP A 225 -27.64 12.96 9.32
CA TRP A 225 -28.17 12.64 8.00
C TRP A 225 -27.72 11.25 7.53
N ALA A 226 -26.44 10.93 7.73
CA ALA A 226 -25.89 9.63 7.35
C ALA A 226 -26.54 8.49 8.14
N ALA A 227 -26.68 8.65 9.46
CA ALA A 227 -27.35 7.68 10.33
C ALA A 227 -28.80 7.45 9.89
N ALA A 228 -29.55 8.52 9.61
CA ALA A 228 -30.92 8.43 9.12
C ALA A 228 -31.00 7.72 7.76
N THR A 229 -30.05 7.96 6.87
CA THR A 229 -29.97 7.33 5.55
C THR A 229 -29.67 5.84 5.65
N VAL A 230 -28.76 5.43 6.54
CA VAL A 230 -28.47 4.01 6.82
C VAL A 230 -29.71 3.32 7.37
N ALA A 231 -30.33 3.89 8.41
CA ALA A 231 -31.53 3.33 9.03
C ALA A 231 -32.69 3.18 8.03
N GLU A 232 -32.90 4.17 7.15
CA GLU A 232 -33.92 4.11 6.11
C GLU A 232 -33.61 3.05 5.05
N GLY A 233 -32.34 2.91 4.66
CA GLY A 233 -31.91 1.87 3.73
C GLY A 233 -32.12 0.46 4.29
N GLU A 234 -31.79 0.24 5.55
CA GLU A 234 -32.01 -1.01 6.27
C GLU A 234 -33.50 -1.32 6.42
N ARG A 235 -34.31 -0.31 6.77
CA ARG A 235 -35.77 -0.44 6.87
C ARG A 235 -36.41 -0.85 5.54
N ARG A 236 -35.86 -0.39 4.43
CA ARG A 236 -36.30 -0.77 3.06
C ARG A 236 -35.70 -2.09 2.57
N GLY A 237 -34.80 -2.72 3.33
CA GLY A 237 -34.11 -3.93 2.91
C GLY A 237 -33.18 -3.73 1.71
N LEU A 238 -32.63 -2.52 1.54
CA LEU A 238 -31.69 -2.24 0.46
C LEU A 238 -30.36 -2.97 0.71
N PRO A 239 -29.67 -3.45 -0.34
CA PRO A 239 -28.30 -3.93 -0.20
C PRO A 239 -27.39 -2.83 0.37
N TYR A 240 -26.49 -3.16 1.30
CA TYR A 240 -25.55 -2.18 1.89
C TYR A 240 -24.70 -1.44 0.85
N SER A 241 -24.40 -2.07 -0.29
CA SER A 241 -23.73 -1.40 -1.42
C SER A 241 -24.54 -0.24 -2.01
N VAL A 242 -25.87 -0.32 -1.98
CA VAL A 242 -26.77 0.75 -2.41
C VAL A 242 -26.83 1.85 -1.34
N ILE A 243 -26.89 1.47 -0.06
CA ILE A 243 -26.86 2.40 1.07
C ILE A 243 -25.57 3.24 1.05
N GLU A 244 -24.41 2.58 0.85
CA GLU A 244 -23.12 3.25 0.68
C GLU A 244 -23.11 4.24 -0.50
N ALA A 245 -23.69 3.85 -1.64
CA ALA A 245 -23.76 4.71 -2.82
C ALA A 245 -24.61 5.97 -2.58
N CYS A 246 -25.66 5.88 -1.75
CA CYS A 246 -26.50 7.01 -1.38
C CYS A 246 -25.79 8.01 -0.45
N LEU A 247 -24.97 7.51 0.48
CA LEU A 247 -24.23 8.36 1.44
C LEU A 247 -23.11 9.16 0.78
N PHE A 248 -22.54 8.61 -0.28
CA PHE A 248 -21.37 9.16 -0.93
C PHE A 248 -21.62 9.26 -2.44
N PRO A 249 -22.55 10.14 -2.86
CA PRO A 249 -22.92 10.29 -4.26
C PRO A 249 -21.71 10.74 -5.07
N TRP A 250 -21.52 10.10 -6.23
CA TRP A 250 -20.37 10.22 -7.13
C TRP A 250 -20.16 11.62 -7.77
N GLU A 251 -20.93 12.62 -7.36
CA GLU A 251 -21.16 13.84 -8.14
C GLU A 251 -20.58 15.14 -7.54
N ARG A 252 -20.03 15.12 -6.32
CA ARG A 252 -19.34 16.31 -5.78
C ARG A 252 -17.83 16.14 -5.81
N SER A 253 -17.25 16.75 -6.84
CA SER A 253 -15.88 16.65 -7.36
C SER A 253 -15.59 15.36 -8.15
N TRP A 254 -15.25 15.53 -9.43
CA TRP A 254 -14.91 14.46 -10.37
C TRP A 254 -13.86 13.51 -9.75
N SER A 255 -14.25 12.25 -9.54
CA SER A 255 -13.64 11.38 -8.52
C SER A 255 -12.85 10.19 -9.09
N TRP A 256 -12.15 10.28 -10.22
CA TRP A 256 -11.23 9.18 -10.59
C TRP A 256 -10.05 9.11 -9.59
N MET A 257 -9.57 10.24 -9.06
CA MET A 257 -8.56 10.26 -8.00
C MET A 257 -9.11 9.76 -6.67
N THR A 258 -10.33 10.14 -6.28
CA THR A 258 -10.97 9.66 -5.04
C THR A 258 -11.46 8.23 -5.14
N TRP A 259 -11.90 7.74 -6.30
CA TRP A 259 -12.20 6.33 -6.52
C TRP A 259 -10.92 5.49 -6.47
N PHE A 260 -9.84 5.92 -7.13
CA PHE A 260 -8.57 5.22 -7.06
C PHE A 260 -8.00 5.24 -5.65
N HIS A 261 -7.97 6.37 -4.94
CA HIS A 261 -7.55 6.39 -3.53
C HIS A 261 -8.47 5.51 -2.68
N ASP A 262 -9.78 5.70 -2.71
CA ASP A 262 -10.70 5.02 -1.80
C ASP A 262 -10.79 3.52 -2.10
N GLU A 263 -10.96 3.08 -3.35
CA GLU A 263 -10.93 1.63 -3.67
C GLU A 263 -9.54 1.02 -3.56
N SER A 264 -8.44 1.74 -3.86
CA SER A 264 -7.09 1.19 -3.65
C SER A 264 -6.74 1.09 -2.17
N PHE A 265 -7.11 2.08 -1.34
CA PHE A 265 -6.95 2.00 0.12
C PHE A 265 -7.85 0.90 0.70
N ARG A 266 -9.09 0.75 0.23
CA ARG A 266 -9.97 -0.38 0.59
C ARG A 266 -9.33 -1.74 0.27
N LEU A 267 -8.69 -1.86 -0.89
CA LEU A 267 -7.99 -3.07 -1.31
C LEU A 267 -6.71 -3.31 -0.50
N LEU A 268 -5.89 -2.28 -0.27
CA LEU A 268 -4.60 -2.36 0.45
C LEU A 268 -4.77 -2.62 1.95
N THR A 269 -5.86 -2.11 2.53
CA THR A 269 -6.14 -2.20 3.98
C THR A 269 -7.17 -3.28 4.30
N CYS A 270 -7.55 -4.08 3.29
CA CYS A 270 -8.44 -5.23 3.43
C CYS A 270 -9.81 -4.87 4.03
N GLY A 271 -10.22 -3.63 3.78
CA GLY A 271 -11.46 -3.06 4.28
C GLY A 271 -11.30 -2.18 5.52
N GLU A 272 -10.17 -2.17 6.24
CA GLU A 272 -10.00 -1.40 7.50
C GLU A 272 -10.29 0.09 7.34
N PHE A 273 -9.92 0.69 6.20
CA PHE A 273 -10.27 2.06 5.87
C PHE A 273 -11.31 2.08 4.73
N SER A 274 -12.52 1.59 4.99
CA SER A 274 -13.61 1.55 4.00
C SER A 274 -14.90 2.25 4.43
N ARG A 275 -15.65 2.76 3.44
CA ARG A 275 -17.05 3.21 3.62
C ARG A 275 -17.95 2.16 4.26
N THR A 276 -17.60 0.88 4.12
CA THR A 276 -18.26 -0.23 4.79
C THR A 276 -18.20 -0.10 6.31
N HIS A 277 -17.04 0.28 6.89
CA HIS A 277 -16.94 0.50 8.35
C HIS A 277 -17.71 1.73 8.79
N PHE A 278 -17.73 2.78 7.97
CA PHE A 278 -18.57 3.94 8.24
C PHE A 278 -20.05 3.55 8.32
N VAL A 279 -20.56 2.81 7.33
CA VAL A 279 -21.94 2.31 7.35
C VAL A 279 -22.17 1.31 8.49
N ARG A 280 -21.23 0.39 8.73
CA ARG A 280 -21.30 -0.58 9.84
C ARG A 280 -21.42 0.12 11.19
N SER A 281 -20.65 1.17 11.43
CA SER A 281 -20.66 1.92 12.69
C SER A 281 -21.93 2.75 12.92
N LEU A 282 -22.76 2.92 11.88
CA LEU A 282 -24.06 3.59 11.91
C LEU A 282 -25.24 2.61 11.86
N SER A 283 -24.97 1.34 11.51
CA SER A 283 -25.98 0.30 11.35
C SER A 283 -26.56 -0.13 12.70
N ALA A 284 -27.86 -0.39 12.74
CA ALA A 284 -28.50 -1.01 13.91
C ALA A 284 -28.22 -2.51 14.01
N SER A 285 -27.64 -3.10 12.97
CA SER A 285 -27.23 -4.51 12.91
C SER A 285 -25.84 -4.61 12.25
N PRO A 286 -24.76 -4.12 12.91
CA PRO A 286 -23.41 -4.07 12.34
C PRO A 286 -22.92 -5.40 11.77
N GLU A 287 -23.34 -6.52 12.38
CA GLU A 287 -23.05 -7.89 11.98
C GLU A 287 -23.65 -8.29 10.63
N ARG A 288 -24.69 -7.58 10.17
CA ARG A 288 -25.31 -7.79 8.85
C ARG A 288 -24.60 -7.02 7.75
N VAL A 289 -23.74 -6.05 8.08
CA VAL A 289 -22.97 -5.28 7.09
C VAL A 289 -21.83 -6.17 6.57
N PRO A 290 -21.95 -6.72 5.34
CA PRO A 290 -21.01 -7.70 4.85
C PRO A 290 -19.61 -7.07 4.70
N PRO A 291 -18.52 -7.77 5.05
CA PRO A 291 -17.19 -7.32 4.67
C PRO A 291 -17.10 -7.29 3.14
N ARG A 292 -16.76 -6.14 2.57
CA ARG A 292 -16.62 -6.00 1.12
C ARG A 292 -15.28 -6.64 0.70
N PHE A 293 -15.33 -7.57 -0.24
CA PHE A 293 -14.20 -8.42 -0.66
C PHE A 293 -13.73 -9.46 0.37
N SER A 294 -14.65 -10.26 0.92
CA SER A 294 -14.34 -11.40 1.80
C SER A 294 -13.20 -12.31 1.30
N LEU A 295 -13.06 -12.46 -0.03
CA LEU A 295 -11.95 -13.19 -0.65
C LEU A 295 -10.58 -12.51 -0.38
N LEU A 296 -10.49 -11.19 -0.50
CA LEU A 296 -9.25 -10.43 -0.27
C LEU A 296 -8.92 -10.34 1.22
N THR A 297 -9.92 -10.13 2.09
CA THR A 297 -9.72 -10.18 3.55
C THR A 297 -9.21 -11.57 3.97
N ALA A 298 -9.80 -12.65 3.44
CA ALA A 298 -9.31 -14.01 3.68
C ALA A 298 -7.89 -14.26 3.12
N ILE A 299 -7.53 -13.59 2.01
CA ILE A 299 -6.17 -13.62 1.45
C ILE A 299 -5.19 -12.86 2.35
N ALA A 300 -5.61 -11.70 2.89
CA ALA A 300 -4.80 -10.84 3.73
C ALA A 300 -4.58 -11.40 5.14
N GLU A 301 -5.58 -12.02 5.76
CA GLU A 301 -5.42 -12.75 7.02
C GLU A 301 -4.42 -13.91 6.89
N ARG A 302 -4.34 -14.50 5.69
CA ARG A 302 -3.36 -15.54 5.36
C ARG A 302 -2.01 -14.98 4.95
N ALA A 303 -1.93 -13.69 4.61
CA ALA A 303 -0.72 -13.08 4.08
C ALA A 303 0.46 -13.01 5.07
N PRO A 304 0.27 -12.71 6.38
CA PRO A 304 1.37 -12.73 7.36
C PRO A 304 2.17 -14.03 7.37
N ARG A 305 1.51 -15.17 7.14
CA ARG A 305 2.15 -16.51 7.13
C ARG A 305 3.18 -16.67 6.02
N HIS A 306 3.03 -15.96 4.91
CA HIS A 306 3.87 -16.12 3.72
C HIS A 306 4.52 -14.79 3.26
N TRP A 307 4.34 -13.71 4.02
CA TRP A 307 4.81 -12.37 3.68
C TRP A 307 6.33 -12.27 3.53
N ALA A 308 7.08 -12.84 4.48
CA ALA A 308 8.55 -12.85 4.43
C ALA A 308 9.09 -13.59 3.20
N ALA A 309 8.45 -14.70 2.82
CA ALA A 309 8.80 -15.46 1.63
C ALA A 309 8.50 -14.67 0.34
N LEU A 310 7.34 -14.01 0.31
CA LEU A 310 6.93 -13.17 -0.82
C LEU A 310 7.93 -12.01 -1.01
N MET A 311 8.34 -11.34 0.07
CA MET A 311 9.36 -10.30 0.00
C MET A 311 10.71 -10.84 -0.47
N ARG A 312 11.12 -12.03 0.00
CA ARG A 312 12.40 -12.65 -0.40
C ARG A 312 12.47 -12.95 -1.90
N ILE A 313 11.40 -13.49 -2.50
CA ILE A 313 11.32 -13.73 -3.96
C ILE A 313 11.55 -12.43 -4.73
N HIS A 314 10.92 -11.34 -4.28
CA HIS A 314 10.99 -10.05 -4.97
C HIS A 314 12.34 -9.35 -4.79
N VAL A 315 12.95 -9.42 -3.60
CA VAL A 315 14.31 -8.91 -3.33
C VAL A 315 15.34 -9.66 -4.19
N LEU A 316 15.28 -10.99 -4.23
CA LEU A 316 16.20 -11.79 -5.05
C LEU A 316 16.01 -11.52 -6.55
N ALA A 317 14.78 -11.27 -6.97
CA ALA A 317 14.45 -10.89 -8.33
C ALA A 317 14.97 -9.49 -8.71
N ALA A 318 15.06 -8.56 -7.75
CA ALA A 318 15.55 -7.20 -7.93
C ALA A 318 17.08 -7.08 -7.92
N HIS A 319 17.80 -8.20 -7.77
CA HIS A 319 19.26 -8.20 -7.74
C HIS A 319 19.86 -7.62 -9.05
N PRO A 320 20.75 -6.60 -9.00
CA PRO A 320 21.21 -5.84 -10.17
C PRO A 320 21.73 -6.68 -11.32
N PHE A 321 22.52 -7.73 -11.02
CA PHE A 321 23.02 -8.66 -12.04
C PHE A 321 21.89 -9.31 -12.87
N LYS A 322 20.83 -9.79 -12.23
CA LYS A 322 19.73 -10.48 -12.91
C LYS A 322 18.93 -9.51 -13.77
N VAL A 323 18.71 -8.31 -13.23
CA VAL A 323 18.08 -7.19 -13.94
C VAL A 323 18.83 -6.86 -15.21
N LEU A 324 20.15 -6.71 -15.13
CA LEU A 324 20.99 -6.39 -16.27
C LEU A 324 20.94 -7.47 -17.35
N VAL A 325 21.07 -8.76 -16.96
CA VAL A 325 21.03 -9.88 -17.93
C VAL A 325 19.68 -9.94 -18.66
N ILE A 326 18.58 -9.72 -17.95
CA ILE A 326 17.23 -9.67 -18.54
C ILE A 326 17.09 -8.49 -19.50
N ALA A 327 17.56 -7.31 -19.10
CA ALA A 327 17.46 -6.12 -19.92
C ALA A 327 18.27 -6.27 -21.22
N MET A 328 19.49 -6.80 -21.12
CA MET A 328 20.32 -7.13 -22.29
C MET A 328 19.66 -8.18 -23.19
N SER A 329 18.96 -9.16 -22.61
CA SER A 329 18.24 -10.20 -23.36
C SER A 329 17.10 -9.63 -24.21
N ILE A 330 16.36 -8.66 -23.69
CA ILE A 330 15.30 -7.97 -24.43
C ILE A 330 15.89 -7.11 -25.52
N ALA A 331 16.94 -6.34 -25.22
CA ALA A 331 17.63 -5.53 -26.22
C ALA A 331 18.15 -6.40 -27.38
N ALA A 332 18.78 -7.53 -27.07
CA ALA A 332 19.21 -8.51 -28.07
C ALA A 332 18.03 -9.09 -28.87
N SER A 333 16.90 -9.34 -28.21
CA SER A 333 15.69 -9.86 -28.86
C SER A 333 15.11 -8.88 -29.89
N LEU A 334 15.04 -7.59 -29.52
CA LEU A 334 14.60 -6.52 -30.41
C LEU A 334 15.57 -6.33 -31.58
N ALA A 335 16.88 -6.38 -31.32
CA ALA A 335 17.90 -6.29 -32.36
C ALA A 335 17.79 -7.42 -33.40
N VAL A 336 17.53 -8.66 -32.96
CA VAL A 336 17.31 -9.80 -33.86
C VAL A 336 16.08 -9.60 -34.74
N LEU A 337 14.99 -9.05 -34.20
CA LEU A 337 13.77 -8.77 -34.97
C LEU A 337 13.97 -7.65 -36.00
N LEU A 338 14.68 -6.58 -35.61
CA LEU A 338 15.02 -5.48 -36.51
C LEU A 338 15.93 -5.95 -37.65
N GLY A 339 16.98 -6.72 -37.34
CA GLY A 339 17.86 -7.29 -38.36
C GLY A 339 17.12 -8.26 -39.30
N ALA A 340 16.14 -9.01 -38.80
CA ALA A 340 15.28 -9.84 -39.64
C ALA A 340 14.41 -8.99 -40.59
N ALA A 341 13.85 -7.87 -40.12
CA ALA A 341 13.10 -6.94 -40.95
C ALA A 341 13.99 -6.31 -42.05
N GLU A 342 15.18 -5.84 -41.68
CA GLU A 342 16.16 -5.28 -42.62
C GLU A 342 16.57 -6.31 -43.69
N SER A 343 16.83 -7.56 -43.29
CA SER A 343 17.16 -8.65 -44.23
C SER A 343 16.02 -8.99 -45.21
N ALA A 344 14.79 -8.62 -44.86
CA ALA A 344 13.61 -8.76 -45.71
C ALA A 344 13.35 -7.54 -46.61
N GLY A 345 14.26 -6.56 -46.63
CA GLY A 345 14.13 -5.32 -47.40
C GLY A 345 13.12 -4.33 -46.80
N ILE A 346 12.81 -4.44 -45.51
CA ILE A 346 11.94 -3.51 -44.80
C ILE A 346 12.83 -2.43 -44.19
N ASP A 347 12.65 -1.19 -44.64
CA ASP A 347 13.42 -0.04 -44.18
C ASP A 347 13.07 0.25 -42.71
N ALA A 348 13.96 -0.12 -41.80
CA ALA A 348 13.74 -0.05 -40.37
C ALA A 348 14.80 0.87 -39.74
N TYR A 349 14.55 2.19 -39.76
CA TYR A 349 15.39 3.16 -39.06
C TYR A 349 14.60 4.12 -38.15
N ASP A 350 15.23 4.43 -37.01
CA ASP A 350 14.85 5.32 -35.90
C ASP A 350 13.67 4.92 -34.99
N GLY A 351 13.99 4.25 -33.88
CA GLY A 351 13.21 4.28 -32.65
C GLY A 351 12.55 2.96 -32.23
N ILE A 352 12.14 2.90 -30.96
CA ILE A 352 11.50 1.73 -30.33
C ILE A 352 10.14 1.42 -30.96
N ASP A 353 9.42 2.45 -31.42
CA ASP A 353 8.11 2.30 -32.04
C ASP A 353 8.17 1.45 -33.33
N HIS A 354 9.26 1.56 -34.10
CA HIS A 354 9.49 0.74 -35.29
C HIS A 354 9.78 -0.74 -34.95
N ALA A 355 10.41 -1.02 -33.81
CA ALA A 355 10.64 -2.39 -33.36
C ALA A 355 9.32 -3.13 -33.01
N VAL A 356 8.32 -2.38 -32.53
CA VAL A 356 6.97 -2.92 -32.28
C VAL A 356 6.23 -3.20 -33.59
N GLU A 357 6.48 -2.41 -34.63
CA GLU A 357 5.85 -2.59 -35.95
C GLU A 357 6.58 -3.59 -36.87
N ALA A 358 7.80 -4.01 -36.51
CA ALA A 358 8.60 -4.97 -37.28
C ALA A 358 7.90 -6.31 -37.48
N VAL A 359 7.26 -6.85 -36.44
CA VAL A 359 6.61 -8.17 -36.49
C VAL A 359 5.39 -8.18 -37.43
N PRO A 360 4.39 -7.28 -37.30
CA PRO A 360 3.30 -7.18 -38.27
C PRO A 360 3.76 -6.93 -39.71
N THR A 361 4.88 -6.22 -39.90
CA THR A 361 5.39 -5.87 -41.22
C THR A 361 6.07 -7.06 -41.89
N LEU A 362 6.90 -7.81 -41.16
CA LEU A 362 7.49 -9.08 -41.60
C LEU A 362 6.42 -10.11 -42.01
N VAL A 363 5.32 -10.18 -41.26
CA VAL A 363 4.21 -11.08 -41.57
C VAL A 363 3.51 -10.65 -42.87
N ARG A 364 3.23 -9.34 -43.03
CA ARG A 364 2.54 -8.80 -44.21
C ARG A 364 3.38 -8.86 -45.49
N SER A 365 4.71 -8.74 -45.38
CA SER A 365 5.61 -8.84 -46.52
C SER A 365 5.84 -10.28 -47.01
N GLY A 366 5.32 -11.28 -46.29
CA GLY A 366 5.57 -12.69 -46.61
C GLY A 366 7.00 -13.15 -46.31
N ALA A 367 7.74 -12.41 -45.49
CA ALA A 367 9.12 -12.72 -45.09
C ALA A 367 9.17 -13.85 -44.02
N VAL A 368 8.68 -15.03 -44.40
CA VAL A 368 8.51 -16.18 -43.49
C VAL A 368 9.85 -16.70 -42.96
N LEU A 369 10.89 -16.75 -43.79
CA LEU A 369 12.18 -17.33 -43.42
C LEU A 369 12.94 -16.46 -42.39
N PRO A 370 13.13 -15.14 -42.57
CA PRO A 370 13.75 -14.28 -41.55
C PRO A 370 13.01 -14.30 -40.22
N LEU A 371 11.67 -14.29 -40.26
CA LEU A 371 10.84 -14.37 -39.06
C LEU A 371 11.03 -15.71 -38.33
N ALA A 372 11.07 -16.83 -39.06
CA ALA A 372 11.30 -18.15 -38.48
C ALA A 372 12.69 -18.27 -37.83
N ILE A 373 13.73 -17.69 -38.45
CA ILE A 373 15.08 -17.66 -37.89
C ILE A 373 15.12 -16.82 -36.61
N ALA A 374 14.51 -15.63 -36.63
CA ALA A 374 14.38 -14.79 -35.44
C ALA A 374 13.67 -15.54 -34.31
N MET A 375 12.55 -16.23 -34.61
CA MET A 375 11.83 -17.05 -33.64
C MET A 375 12.70 -18.17 -33.03
N ALA A 376 13.50 -18.85 -33.84
CA ALA A 376 14.37 -19.91 -33.37
C ALA A 376 15.46 -19.38 -32.43
N VAL A 377 16.11 -18.27 -32.79
CA VAL A 377 17.14 -17.61 -31.98
C VAL A 377 16.57 -17.13 -30.65
N LEU A 378 15.43 -16.43 -30.68
CA LEU A 378 14.74 -15.96 -29.47
C LEU A 378 14.37 -17.13 -28.56
N THR A 379 13.80 -18.20 -29.11
CA THR A 379 13.38 -19.37 -28.34
C THR A 379 14.57 -20.06 -27.66
N ALA A 380 15.68 -20.23 -28.38
CA ALA A 380 16.90 -20.80 -27.82
C ALA A 380 17.50 -19.90 -26.73
N TRP A 381 17.55 -18.59 -26.98
CA TRP A 381 18.06 -17.61 -26.02
C TRP A 381 17.27 -17.63 -24.71
N TRP A 382 15.94 -17.54 -24.77
CA TRP A 382 15.08 -17.54 -23.59
C TRP A 382 15.05 -18.89 -22.88
N ALA A 383 15.17 -20.02 -23.60
CA ALA A 383 15.31 -21.34 -22.99
C ALA A 383 16.57 -21.44 -22.12
N VAL A 384 17.70 -20.92 -22.59
CA VAL A 384 18.99 -21.07 -21.91
C VAL A 384 19.21 -19.99 -20.86
N VAL A 385 19.12 -18.72 -21.24
CA VAL A 385 19.45 -17.58 -20.37
C VAL A 385 18.32 -17.34 -19.36
N GLY A 386 17.08 -17.29 -19.82
CA GLY A 386 15.91 -17.17 -18.95
C GLY A 386 15.79 -18.35 -17.98
N GLY A 387 16.12 -19.55 -18.47
CA GLY A 387 16.10 -20.78 -17.68
C GLY A 387 17.14 -20.80 -16.57
N ALA A 388 18.37 -20.39 -16.90
CA ALA A 388 19.45 -20.34 -15.94
C ALA A 388 19.18 -19.34 -14.79
N ILE A 389 18.63 -18.17 -15.11
CA ILE A 389 18.26 -17.17 -14.09
C ILE A 389 17.17 -17.74 -13.18
N THR A 390 16.11 -18.29 -13.78
CA THR A 390 14.98 -18.89 -13.07
C THR A 390 15.43 -19.98 -12.11
N ARG A 391 16.26 -20.92 -12.60
CA ARG A 391 16.72 -22.06 -11.81
C ARG A 391 17.55 -21.65 -10.59
N ARG A 392 18.48 -20.70 -10.76
CA ARG A 392 19.29 -20.22 -9.63
C ARG A 392 18.45 -19.51 -8.59
N MET A 393 17.46 -18.75 -9.03
CA MET A 393 16.48 -18.16 -8.11
C MET A 393 15.71 -19.25 -7.34
N ALA A 394 15.26 -20.30 -8.02
CA ALA A 394 14.57 -21.42 -7.37
C ALA A 394 15.43 -22.11 -6.30
N LEU A 395 16.70 -22.38 -6.61
CA LEU A 395 17.62 -23.05 -5.66
C LEU A 395 17.87 -22.21 -4.40
N ASP A 396 18.00 -20.89 -4.55
CA ASP A 396 18.18 -19.96 -3.41
C ASP A 396 16.94 -19.93 -2.51
N ILE A 397 15.76 -19.83 -3.13
CA ILE A 397 14.48 -19.82 -2.41
C ILE A 397 14.23 -21.15 -1.68
N LEU A 398 14.61 -22.28 -2.27
CA LEU A 398 14.45 -23.62 -1.69
C LEU A 398 15.56 -24.00 -0.69
N GLY A 399 16.51 -23.10 -0.41
CA GLY A 399 17.64 -23.39 0.48
C GLY A 399 18.59 -24.49 -0.04
N GLN A 400 18.56 -24.76 -1.34
CA GLN A 400 19.41 -25.75 -1.98
C GLN A 400 20.81 -25.17 -2.25
N PRO A 401 21.85 -26.02 -2.35
CA PRO A 401 23.20 -25.58 -2.70
C PRO A 401 23.21 -24.75 -3.98
N GLN A 402 23.84 -23.57 -3.91
CA GLN A 402 23.95 -22.70 -5.06
C GLN A 402 24.87 -23.31 -6.13
N GLU A 403 24.41 -23.29 -7.37
CA GLU A 403 25.21 -23.64 -8.54
C GLU A 403 25.63 -22.39 -9.32
N THR A 404 26.69 -22.52 -10.12
CA THR A 404 27.19 -21.44 -10.97
C THR A 404 26.24 -21.18 -12.13
N PHE A 405 26.24 -19.95 -12.65
CA PHE A 405 25.43 -19.57 -13.82
C PHE A 405 25.70 -20.46 -15.04
N ALA A 406 26.97 -20.81 -15.27
CA ALA A 406 27.36 -21.72 -16.35
C ALA A 406 26.79 -23.13 -16.18
N THR A 407 26.69 -23.63 -14.95
CA THR A 407 26.06 -24.93 -14.67
C THR A 407 24.57 -24.88 -14.97
N SER A 408 23.86 -23.83 -14.54
CA SER A 408 22.44 -23.67 -14.84
C SER A 408 22.18 -23.53 -16.34
N MET A 409 23.00 -22.78 -17.07
CA MET A 409 22.89 -22.66 -18.54
C MET A 409 23.06 -24.02 -19.22
N ARG A 410 24.08 -24.80 -18.84
CA ARG A 410 24.29 -26.15 -19.39
C ARG A 410 23.08 -27.07 -19.20
N GLN A 411 22.44 -27.00 -18.05
CA GLN A 411 21.21 -27.76 -17.80
C GLN A 411 20.04 -27.26 -18.64
N CYS A 412 19.98 -25.95 -18.91
CA CYS A 412 18.93 -25.34 -19.71
C CYS A 412 19.10 -25.52 -21.23
N CYS A 413 20.26 -26.00 -21.69
CA CYS A 413 20.48 -26.39 -23.09
C CYS A 413 19.73 -27.66 -23.53
N ARG A 414 18.99 -28.32 -22.63
CA ARG A 414 18.21 -29.52 -22.97
C ARG A 414 17.08 -29.15 -23.93
N TRP A 415 17.01 -29.82 -25.08
CA TRP A 415 16.02 -29.55 -26.12
C TRP A 415 14.56 -29.47 -25.62
N PRO A 416 14.10 -30.26 -24.62
CA PRO A 416 12.70 -30.16 -24.17
C PRO A 416 12.34 -28.81 -23.54
N LEU A 417 13.31 -28.06 -23.00
CA LEU A 417 13.07 -26.72 -22.45
C LEU A 417 12.77 -25.67 -23.53
N ALA A 418 13.03 -25.99 -24.81
CA ALA A 418 12.62 -25.14 -25.91
C ALA A 418 11.08 -25.06 -26.06
N VAL A 419 10.34 -26.08 -25.59
CA VAL A 419 8.87 -26.15 -25.73
C VAL A 419 8.15 -25.03 -24.97
N PRO A 420 8.33 -24.86 -23.64
CA PRO A 420 7.69 -23.76 -22.93
C PRO A 420 8.24 -22.39 -23.35
N SER A 421 9.51 -22.31 -23.77
CA SER A 421 10.08 -21.07 -24.34
C SER A 421 9.43 -20.70 -25.67
N LEU A 422 9.10 -21.65 -26.53
CA LEU A 422 8.43 -21.40 -27.81
C LEU A 422 7.05 -20.78 -27.59
N LEU A 423 6.29 -21.29 -26.62
CA LEU A 423 4.99 -20.72 -26.25
C LEU A 423 5.11 -19.27 -25.77
N ALA A 424 6.13 -18.97 -24.96
CA ALA A 424 6.37 -17.64 -24.44
C ALA A 424 6.84 -16.65 -25.52
N THR A 425 7.75 -17.10 -26.40
CA THR A 425 8.15 -16.34 -27.59
C THR A 425 6.93 -16.04 -28.46
N GLY A 426 6.03 -17.02 -28.64
CA GLY A 426 4.75 -16.81 -29.32
C GLY A 426 3.90 -15.71 -28.68
N CYS A 427 3.72 -15.73 -27.36
CA CYS A 427 2.99 -14.68 -26.64
C CYS A 427 3.63 -13.30 -26.79
N PHE A 428 4.97 -13.21 -26.72
CA PHE A 428 5.69 -11.96 -26.93
C PHE A 428 5.38 -11.36 -28.31
N LEU A 429 5.36 -12.18 -29.36
CA LEU A 429 5.03 -11.74 -30.71
C LEU A 429 3.56 -11.34 -30.87
N LEU A 430 2.64 -12.05 -30.22
CA LEU A 430 1.22 -11.69 -30.19
C LEU A 430 1.00 -10.31 -29.56
N ILE A 431 1.74 -10.00 -28.48
CA ILE A 431 1.70 -8.68 -27.82
C ILE A 431 2.23 -7.60 -28.77
N LEU A 432 3.39 -7.82 -29.39
CA LEU A 432 3.93 -6.86 -30.36
C LEU A 432 2.99 -6.66 -31.56
N SER A 433 2.24 -7.70 -31.93
CA SER A 433 1.27 -7.65 -33.02
C SER A 433 -0.08 -7.04 -32.64
N ALA A 434 -0.34 -6.80 -31.35
CA ALA A 434 -1.63 -6.35 -30.85
C ALA A 434 -2.03 -4.95 -31.33
N ARG A 435 -1.04 -4.09 -31.62
CA ARG A 435 -1.29 -2.75 -32.20
C ARG A 435 -1.99 -2.85 -33.55
N ALA A 436 -1.62 -3.83 -34.38
CA ALA A 436 -2.25 -4.09 -35.68
C ALA A 436 -3.52 -4.95 -35.54
N TRP A 437 -3.50 -5.92 -34.62
CA TRP A 437 -4.58 -6.88 -34.42
C TRP A 437 -4.89 -7.07 -32.93
N PRO A 438 -5.72 -6.20 -32.33
CA PRO A 438 -5.94 -6.19 -30.88
C PRO A 438 -6.49 -7.51 -30.31
N TRP A 439 -7.24 -8.26 -31.10
CA TRP A 439 -7.80 -9.55 -30.72
C TRP A 439 -6.73 -10.63 -30.45
N LEU A 440 -5.49 -10.45 -30.92
CA LEU A 440 -4.37 -11.35 -30.62
C LEU A 440 -3.97 -11.35 -29.13
N LEU A 441 -4.43 -10.38 -28.34
CA LEU A 441 -4.22 -10.36 -26.89
C LEU A 441 -5.07 -11.41 -26.14
N ILE A 442 -6.21 -11.83 -26.71
CA ILE A 442 -7.14 -12.77 -26.07
C ILE A 442 -6.44 -14.08 -25.64
N PRO A 443 -5.68 -14.77 -26.53
CA PRO A 443 -5.01 -16.01 -26.15
C PRO A 443 -3.69 -15.82 -25.37
N VAL A 444 -3.16 -14.60 -25.28
CA VAL A 444 -1.83 -14.35 -24.67
C VAL A 444 -1.81 -14.82 -23.22
N LEU A 445 -2.76 -14.38 -22.42
CA LEU A 445 -2.79 -14.72 -21.00
C LEU A 445 -2.86 -16.23 -20.73
N PRO A 446 -3.80 -17.02 -21.31
CA PRO A 446 -3.87 -18.45 -21.05
C PRO A 446 -2.65 -19.23 -21.56
N ILE A 447 -2.11 -18.91 -22.73
CA ILE A 447 -0.91 -19.56 -23.28
C ILE A 447 0.30 -19.26 -22.40
N TRP A 448 0.43 -17.99 -21.99
CA TRP A 448 1.54 -17.55 -21.16
C TRP A 448 1.54 -18.19 -19.78
N LEU A 449 0.37 -18.34 -19.15
CA LEU A 449 0.20 -19.07 -17.89
C LEU A 449 0.61 -20.54 -18.03
N TYR A 450 0.13 -21.21 -19.08
CA TYR A 450 0.47 -22.61 -19.34
C TYR A 450 1.98 -22.80 -19.54
N ALA A 451 2.60 -21.90 -20.31
CA ALA A 451 4.05 -21.89 -20.50
C ALA A 451 4.79 -21.77 -19.17
N GLY A 452 4.32 -20.90 -18.25
CA GLY A 452 4.88 -20.74 -16.91
C GLY A 452 4.85 -22.01 -16.06
N PHE A 453 3.71 -22.70 -15.94
CA PHE A 453 3.61 -23.99 -15.21
C PHE A 453 4.55 -25.05 -15.77
N LEU A 454 4.58 -25.16 -17.10
CA LEU A 454 5.41 -26.14 -17.79
C LEU A 454 6.90 -25.84 -17.56
N TYR A 455 7.28 -24.56 -17.60
CA TYR A 455 8.63 -24.10 -17.31
C TYR A 455 9.04 -24.41 -15.86
N GLY A 456 8.15 -24.14 -14.89
CA GLY A 456 8.36 -24.46 -13.47
C GLY A 456 8.63 -25.95 -13.23
N ALA A 457 7.74 -26.82 -13.70
CA ALA A 457 7.89 -28.28 -13.54
C ALA A 457 9.19 -28.84 -14.13
N MET A 458 9.67 -28.25 -15.24
CA MET A 458 10.88 -28.72 -15.91
C MET A 458 12.17 -28.18 -15.28
N THR A 459 12.17 -26.91 -14.86
CA THR A 459 13.39 -26.27 -14.33
C THR A 459 13.59 -26.46 -12.83
N ILE A 460 12.50 -26.61 -12.06
CA ILE A 460 12.52 -26.71 -10.59
C ILE A 460 12.51 -28.20 -10.18
N GLU A 461 11.48 -28.95 -10.57
CA GLU A 461 11.30 -30.36 -10.19
C GLU A 461 12.11 -31.34 -11.06
N SER A 462 12.83 -30.83 -12.07
CA SER A 462 13.65 -31.62 -13.00
C SER A 462 12.88 -32.70 -13.77
N HIS A 463 11.57 -32.53 -13.96
CA HIS A 463 10.75 -33.47 -14.70
C HIS A 463 11.12 -33.54 -16.18
N GLY A 464 11.06 -34.75 -16.76
CA GLY A 464 11.03 -34.92 -18.20
C GLY A 464 9.72 -34.39 -18.80
N LEU A 465 9.74 -34.03 -20.09
CA LEU A 465 8.65 -33.34 -20.79
C LEU A 465 7.27 -34.00 -20.59
N ARG A 466 7.17 -35.32 -20.74
CA ARG A 466 5.90 -36.07 -20.55
C ARG A 466 5.33 -35.91 -19.13
N ARG A 467 6.18 -35.98 -18.11
CA ARG A 467 5.74 -35.81 -16.71
C ARG A 467 5.37 -34.36 -16.42
N ALA A 468 6.13 -33.41 -16.96
CA ALA A 468 5.83 -31.98 -16.80
C ALA A 468 4.46 -31.60 -17.39
N PHE A 469 4.10 -32.16 -18.56
CA PHE A 469 2.76 -32.00 -19.13
C PHE A 469 1.66 -32.63 -18.27
N ALA A 470 1.86 -33.86 -17.79
CA ALA A 470 0.90 -34.52 -16.92
C ALA A 470 0.66 -33.72 -15.64
N GLU A 471 1.73 -33.19 -15.03
CA GLU A 471 1.68 -32.40 -13.82
C GLU A 471 0.97 -31.06 -14.03
N THR A 472 1.32 -30.35 -15.09
CA THR A 472 0.68 -29.09 -15.48
C THR A 472 -0.83 -29.29 -15.67
N ASN A 473 -1.22 -30.33 -16.42
CA ASN A 473 -2.63 -30.63 -16.68
C ASN A 473 -3.39 -31.04 -15.40
N ARG A 474 -2.76 -31.82 -14.51
CA ARG A 474 -3.33 -32.19 -13.21
C ARG A 474 -3.64 -30.96 -12.37
N ARG A 475 -2.72 -30.01 -12.30
CA ARG A 475 -2.90 -28.75 -11.53
C ARG A 475 -3.98 -27.87 -12.11
N LEU A 476 -4.03 -27.73 -13.43
CA LEU A 476 -5.05 -26.92 -14.10
C LEU A 476 -6.48 -27.43 -13.86
N ARG A 477 -6.67 -28.73 -13.55
CA ARG A 477 -7.96 -29.26 -13.10
C ARG A 477 -8.38 -28.75 -11.71
N GLN A 478 -7.43 -28.32 -10.87
CA GLN A 478 -7.66 -27.70 -9.57
C GLN A 478 -7.77 -26.17 -9.65
N TRP A 479 -8.42 -25.66 -10.70
CA TRP A 479 -8.40 -24.24 -11.06
C TRP A 479 -8.84 -23.28 -9.94
N ARG A 480 -9.81 -23.66 -9.09
CA ARG A 480 -10.25 -22.82 -7.96
C ARG A 480 -9.13 -22.57 -6.94
N ARG A 481 -8.36 -23.61 -6.63
CA ARG A 481 -7.21 -23.52 -5.73
C ARG A 481 -6.12 -22.67 -6.38
N LEU A 482 -5.82 -22.94 -7.65
CA LEU A 482 -4.85 -22.15 -8.40
C LEU A 482 -5.22 -20.66 -8.40
N LEU A 483 -6.49 -20.33 -8.62
CA LEU A 483 -6.96 -18.95 -8.58
C LEU A 483 -6.78 -18.29 -7.21
N SER A 484 -7.02 -19.00 -6.10
CA SER A 484 -6.77 -18.44 -4.76
C SER A 484 -5.30 -18.18 -4.47
N LEU A 485 -4.41 -19.12 -4.82
CA LEU A 485 -2.96 -18.96 -4.65
C LEU A 485 -2.46 -17.86 -5.57
N GLN A 486 -2.86 -17.91 -6.84
CA GLN A 486 -2.48 -16.92 -7.81
C GLN A 486 -3.01 -15.54 -7.44
N ALA A 487 -4.22 -15.41 -6.88
CA ALA A 487 -4.72 -14.14 -6.34
C ALA A 487 -3.86 -13.64 -5.17
N PHE A 488 -3.50 -14.51 -4.23
CA PHE A 488 -2.58 -14.17 -3.14
C PHE A 488 -1.23 -13.64 -3.66
N PHE A 489 -0.61 -14.38 -4.58
CA PHE A 489 0.68 -13.99 -5.14
C PHE A 489 0.56 -12.82 -6.12
N LEU A 490 -0.59 -12.61 -6.77
CA LEU A 490 -0.87 -11.44 -7.61
C LEU A 490 -1.11 -10.18 -6.79
N VAL A 491 -1.72 -10.27 -5.60
CA VAL A 491 -1.83 -9.14 -4.66
C VAL A 491 -0.43 -8.76 -4.14
N GLY A 492 0.36 -9.74 -3.72
CA GLY A 492 1.76 -9.50 -3.35
C GLY A 492 2.59 -8.95 -4.50
N PHE A 493 2.36 -9.45 -5.72
CA PHE A 493 2.96 -8.94 -6.96
C PHE A 493 2.48 -7.52 -7.26
N ALA A 494 1.22 -7.17 -7.05
CA ALA A 494 0.71 -5.82 -7.27
C ALA A 494 1.34 -4.83 -6.29
N VAL A 495 1.55 -5.23 -5.03
CA VAL A 495 2.25 -4.42 -4.02
C VAL A 495 3.75 -4.28 -4.36
N SER A 496 4.44 -5.38 -4.66
CA SER A 496 5.88 -5.35 -4.95
C SER A 496 6.20 -4.72 -6.30
N THR A 497 5.39 -5.02 -7.32
CA THR A 497 5.56 -4.49 -8.68
C THR A 497 5.07 -3.06 -8.73
N GLY A 498 4.02 -2.71 -7.96
CA GLY A 498 3.65 -1.32 -7.69
C GLY A 498 4.80 -0.54 -7.04
N MET A 499 5.51 -1.10 -6.07
CA MET A 499 6.74 -0.51 -5.53
C MET A 499 7.87 -0.45 -6.56
N VAL A 500 8.04 -1.47 -7.41
CA VAL A 500 9.04 -1.47 -8.49
C VAL A 500 8.69 -0.42 -9.54
N TYR A 501 7.43 -0.24 -9.90
CA TYR A 501 6.94 0.79 -10.80
C TYR A 501 7.07 2.17 -10.19
N ALA A 502 6.77 2.33 -8.89
CA ALA A 502 6.96 3.58 -8.17
C ALA A 502 8.45 3.94 -8.04
N LEU A 503 9.31 2.96 -7.73
CA LEU A 503 10.75 3.13 -7.64
C LEU A 503 11.35 3.41 -9.03
N ALA A 504 10.90 2.70 -10.07
CA ALA A 504 11.29 2.94 -11.46
C ALA A 504 10.81 4.31 -11.93
N ALA A 505 9.56 4.71 -11.65
CA ALA A 505 9.04 6.03 -11.95
C ALA A 505 9.77 7.14 -11.19
N THR A 506 10.16 6.89 -9.94
CA THR A 506 10.98 7.81 -9.13
C THR A 506 12.39 7.95 -9.71
N TRP A 507 13.04 6.84 -10.08
CA TRP A 507 14.34 6.85 -10.75
C TRP A 507 14.28 7.48 -12.14
N ILE A 508 13.23 7.25 -12.91
CA ILE A 508 12.95 7.93 -14.18
C ILE A 508 12.81 9.43 -13.92
N GLY A 509 12.05 9.84 -12.89
CA GLY A 509 11.92 11.23 -12.49
C GLY A 509 13.25 11.87 -12.10
N ILE A 510 14.07 11.19 -11.29
CA ILE A 510 15.41 11.66 -10.89
C ILE A 510 16.36 11.75 -12.09
N ALA A 511 16.40 10.72 -12.94
CA ALA A 511 17.25 10.71 -14.12
C ALA A 511 16.80 11.74 -15.16
N TRP A 512 15.49 11.91 -15.35
CA TRP A 512 14.92 12.96 -16.19
C TRP A 512 15.29 14.35 -15.68
N LEU A 513 15.19 14.60 -14.37
CA LEU A 513 15.62 15.86 -13.76
C LEU A 513 17.14 16.10 -13.89
N ALA A 514 17.95 15.05 -13.80
CA ALA A 514 19.42 15.13 -13.89
C ALA A 514 19.96 15.22 -15.32
N LEU A 515 19.23 14.70 -16.32
CA LEU A 515 19.70 14.56 -17.70
C LEU A 515 18.86 15.35 -18.72
N ARG A 516 17.98 16.26 -18.24
CA ARG A 516 17.02 17.03 -19.07
C ARG A 516 17.65 17.83 -20.22
N ASP A 517 18.92 18.19 -20.10
CA ASP A 517 19.65 18.99 -21.09
C ASP A 517 20.46 18.13 -22.09
N ILE A 518 20.30 16.80 -22.06
CA ILE A 518 20.97 15.86 -22.97
C ILE A 518 19.91 15.18 -23.87
N PRO A 519 19.78 15.58 -25.16
CA PRO A 519 18.63 15.23 -26.02
C PRO A 519 18.46 13.73 -26.35
N THR A 520 19.46 12.87 -26.11
CA THR A 520 19.39 11.42 -26.38
C THR A 520 19.26 10.55 -25.11
N ALA A 521 19.37 11.13 -23.91
CA ALA A 521 19.46 10.36 -22.67
C ALA A 521 18.11 9.90 -22.10
N ALA A 522 17.01 10.60 -22.42
CA ALA A 522 15.67 10.21 -22.00
C ALA A 522 15.26 8.84 -22.57
N ALA A 523 15.63 8.53 -23.82
CA ALA A 523 15.44 7.22 -24.42
C ALA A 523 16.39 6.16 -23.81
N ALA A 524 17.62 6.55 -23.47
CA ALA A 524 18.62 5.66 -22.87
C ALA A 524 18.30 5.23 -21.43
N VAL A 525 17.45 5.96 -20.70
CA VAL A 525 17.05 5.64 -19.31
C VAL A 525 15.59 5.16 -19.22
N ALA A 526 14.68 5.69 -20.04
CA ALA A 526 13.30 5.19 -20.11
C ALA A 526 13.23 3.77 -20.68
N LEU A 527 14.11 3.42 -21.62
CA LEU A 527 14.15 2.08 -22.20
C LEU A 527 14.60 1.02 -21.20
N PRO A 528 15.71 1.14 -20.43
CA PRO A 528 16.04 0.20 -19.37
C PRO A 528 14.96 0.06 -18.32
N ALA A 529 14.21 1.12 -18.00
CA ALA A 529 13.14 1.07 -17.01
C ALA A 529 11.85 0.42 -17.55
N ALA A 530 11.48 0.66 -18.82
CA ALA A 530 10.40 -0.04 -19.50
C ALA A 530 10.77 -1.51 -19.81
N VAL A 531 12.02 -1.76 -20.17
CA VAL A 531 12.63 -3.10 -20.35
C VAL A 531 12.81 -3.81 -19.02
N PHE A 532 13.04 -3.10 -17.93
CA PHE A 532 13.00 -3.64 -16.57
C PHE A 532 11.55 -3.95 -16.18
N ALA A 533 10.59 -3.08 -16.46
CA ALA A 533 9.16 -3.30 -16.23
C ALA A 533 8.56 -4.45 -17.06
N LEU A 534 8.98 -4.63 -18.31
CA LEU A 534 8.56 -5.72 -19.19
C LEU A 534 9.40 -6.98 -18.94
N GLY A 535 10.70 -6.83 -18.72
CA GLY A 535 11.66 -7.93 -18.57
C GLY A 535 11.75 -8.55 -17.19
N TYR A 536 11.63 -7.77 -16.12
CA TYR A 536 11.46 -8.31 -14.77
C TYR A 536 10.25 -9.26 -14.71
N THR A 537 9.26 -8.98 -15.55
CA THR A 537 7.99 -9.67 -15.74
C THR A 537 8.11 -10.85 -16.74
N THR A 538 9.04 -10.76 -17.70
CA THR A 538 9.30 -11.82 -18.70
C THR A 538 10.68 -12.46 -18.52
N ALA A 539 10.73 -13.40 -17.58
CA ALA A 539 11.07 -14.79 -17.89
C ALA A 539 9.98 -15.67 -17.23
N ASN A 540 8.80 -15.55 -17.86
CA ASN A 540 7.46 -16.09 -17.59
C ASN A 540 6.99 -16.08 -16.13
N LEU A 541 6.64 -14.87 -15.68
CA LEU A 541 6.15 -14.49 -14.35
C LEU A 541 6.75 -15.35 -13.24
N LYS A 542 8.09 -15.24 -13.20
CA LYS A 542 9.11 -15.90 -12.38
C LYS A 542 8.77 -17.34 -12.08
N SER A 543 8.86 -18.08 -13.18
CA SER A 543 8.40 -19.44 -13.48
C SER A 543 7.34 -19.92 -12.54
N LEU A 544 6.22 -19.25 -12.81
CA LEU A 544 4.95 -19.32 -12.13
C LEU A 544 5.13 -19.07 -10.64
N GLN A 545 5.64 -17.89 -10.26
CA GLN A 545 6.06 -17.53 -8.89
C GLN A 545 6.66 -18.70 -8.09
N LEU A 546 7.66 -19.26 -8.78
CA LEU A 546 8.49 -20.44 -8.57
C LEU A 546 7.71 -21.66 -8.12
N HIS A 547 6.82 -22.01 -9.05
CA HIS A 547 5.72 -22.96 -9.05
C HIS A 547 4.71 -22.80 -7.89
N LEU A 548 4.29 -21.54 -7.73
CA LEU A 548 3.49 -20.90 -6.68
C LEU A 548 3.90 -21.47 -5.33
N TYR A 549 5.19 -21.19 -5.13
CA TYR A 549 6.09 -21.44 -4.03
C TYR A 549 6.42 -22.92 -3.76
N ALA A 550 6.83 -23.65 -4.79
CA ALA A 550 6.98 -25.12 -4.78
C ALA A 550 5.78 -25.77 -4.07
N SER A 551 4.61 -25.34 -4.56
CA SER A 551 3.25 -25.58 -4.05
C SER A 551 2.87 -24.94 -2.73
N ALA A 552 3.64 -23.95 -2.27
CA ALA A 552 3.48 -23.20 -1.03
C ALA A 552 3.17 -24.18 0.07
N LEU A 553 4.19 -24.75 0.71
CA LEU A 553 4.06 -26.00 1.47
C LEU A 553 4.06 -27.20 0.50
N ASP A 554 4.60 -28.36 0.83
CA ASP A 554 3.95 -29.59 0.36
C ASP A 554 2.84 -30.01 1.37
N GLU A 555 2.71 -29.23 2.46
CA GLU A 555 2.16 -29.63 3.76
C GLU A 555 1.76 -28.38 4.59
N ALA A 556 2.55 -27.98 5.61
CA ALA A 556 2.06 -27.45 6.90
C ALA A 556 0.70 -27.99 7.37
#